data_AF-A0A6B3CIZ8-F1
#
_entry.id   AF-A0A6B3CIZ8-F1
#
_cell.length_a   1.000
_cell.length_b   1.000
_cell.length_c   1.000
_cell.angle_alpha   90.00
_cell.angle_beta   90.00
_cell.angle_gamma   90.00
#
_symmetry.space_group_name_H-M   'P 1'
#
loop_
_entity.id
_entity.type
_entity.pdbx_description
1 polymer ?
#
loop_
_entity_poly.entity_id
_entity_poly.type
_entity_poly.pdbx_seq_one_letter_code
_entity_poly.pdbx_strand_id
1 'polypeptide(L)'
;MSTPRTVDRAFEAALYDTSDDALDTAASLLAADPAADADLLARGEEFVATAWRRGWQPADLVRIVRRELDDVHVRLVAALIRSRAPHDGPRGPRWAAQ
;
A
#
# COMPACT_ATOMS: atom_id res chain seq x y z
N MET A 1 2.68 22.96 -7.03
CA MET A 1 1.62 22.05 -6.51
C MET A 1 1.10 21.17 -7.64
N SER A 2 1.64 19.97 -7.81
CA SER A 2 1.04 18.90 -8.64
C SER A 2 1.71 17.55 -8.33
N THR A 3 1.64 17.10 -7.09
CA THR A 3 2.06 15.76 -6.64
C THR A 3 0.92 14.71 -6.64
N PRO A 4 -0.37 15.04 -6.40
CA PRO A 4 -1.45 14.04 -6.44
C PRO A 4 -1.62 13.40 -7.82
N ARG A 5 -1.37 14.18 -8.89
CA ARG A 5 -1.53 13.72 -10.27
C ARG A 5 -0.58 12.57 -10.66
N THR A 6 0.60 12.47 -10.07
CA THR A 6 1.56 11.42 -10.45
C THR A 6 1.15 10.08 -9.85
N VAL A 7 0.83 10.04 -8.55
CA VAL A 7 0.32 8.83 -7.88
C VAL A 7 -0.99 8.36 -8.51
N ASP A 8 -1.92 9.27 -8.77
CA ASP A 8 -3.21 8.91 -9.37
C ASP A 8 -3.04 8.32 -10.78
N ARG A 9 -2.13 8.87 -11.60
CA ARG A 9 -1.82 8.33 -12.94
C ARG A 9 -1.08 7.00 -12.90
N ALA A 10 -0.12 6.84 -11.99
CA ALA A 10 0.59 5.58 -11.81
C ALA A 10 -0.41 4.47 -11.41
N PHE A 11 -1.38 4.80 -10.57
CA PHE A 11 -2.42 3.87 -10.16
C PHE A 11 -3.46 3.61 -11.26
N GLU A 12 -3.84 4.62 -12.03
CA GLU A 12 -4.70 4.43 -13.20
C GLU A 12 -4.10 3.43 -14.19
N ALA A 13 -2.78 3.49 -14.41
CA ALA A 13 -2.07 2.53 -15.24
C ALA A 13 -2.08 1.11 -14.66
N ALA A 14 -1.78 0.95 -13.36
CA ALA A 14 -1.50 -0.36 -12.77
C ALA A 14 -2.66 -1.06 -12.03
N LEU A 15 -3.72 -0.34 -11.65
CA LEU A 15 -4.83 -0.95 -10.85
C LEU A 15 -5.88 -1.65 -11.70
N TYR A 16 -6.04 -1.24 -12.97
CA TYR A 16 -7.02 -1.83 -13.89
C TYR A 16 -6.40 -2.79 -14.89
N ASP A 17 -5.09 -2.70 -15.09
CA ASP A 17 -4.28 -3.61 -15.88
C ASP A 17 -3.01 -3.94 -15.08
N THR A 18 -2.86 -5.20 -14.70
CA THR A 18 -1.71 -5.68 -13.93
C THR A 18 -0.70 -6.43 -14.81
N SER A 19 -0.69 -6.18 -16.11
CA SER A 19 0.39 -6.63 -17.00
C SER A 19 1.72 -5.97 -16.61
N ASP A 20 2.82 -6.65 -16.95
CA ASP A 20 4.17 -6.14 -16.67
C ASP A 20 4.39 -4.76 -17.30
N ASP A 21 3.88 -4.53 -18.52
CA ASP A 21 3.98 -3.23 -19.22
C ASP A 21 3.25 -2.09 -18.46
N ALA A 22 2.08 -2.39 -17.90
CA ALA A 22 1.31 -1.44 -17.12
C ALA A 22 1.99 -1.11 -15.78
N LEU A 23 2.57 -2.12 -15.12
CA LEU A 23 3.36 -1.95 -13.91
C LEU A 23 4.65 -1.15 -14.16
N ASP A 24 5.38 -1.44 -15.25
CA ASP A 24 6.59 -0.71 -15.63
C ASP A 24 6.30 0.74 -15.98
N THR A 25 5.15 1.01 -16.60
CA THR A 25 4.70 2.38 -16.85
C THR A 25 4.44 3.14 -15.55
N ALA A 26 3.71 2.54 -14.62
CA ALA A 26 3.45 3.14 -13.31
C ALA A 26 4.74 3.38 -12.52
N ALA A 27 5.65 2.41 -12.51
CA ALA A 27 6.95 2.52 -11.88
C ALA A 27 7.80 3.65 -12.50
N SER A 28 7.78 3.78 -13.83
CA SER A 28 8.48 4.84 -14.55
C SER A 28 7.93 6.23 -14.22
N LEU A 29 6.61 6.38 -14.10
CA LEU A 29 5.97 7.64 -13.69
C LEU A 29 6.40 8.05 -12.28
N LEU A 30 6.44 7.11 -11.34
CA LEU A 30 6.87 7.37 -9.96
C LEU A 30 8.37 7.69 -9.88
N ALA A 31 9.21 6.94 -10.60
CA ALA A 31 10.65 7.19 -10.66
C ALA A 31 11.00 8.56 -11.25
N ALA A 32 10.15 9.09 -12.15
CA ALA A 32 10.31 10.42 -12.73
C ALA A 32 9.93 11.57 -11.78
N ASP A 33 9.23 11.29 -10.67
CA ASP A 33 8.75 12.28 -9.70
C ASP A 33 8.97 11.83 -8.25
N PRO A 34 10.22 11.84 -7.73
CA PRO A 34 10.50 11.48 -6.33
C PRO A 34 9.77 12.35 -5.29
N ALA A 35 9.27 13.53 -5.68
CA ALA A 35 8.46 14.36 -4.78
C ALA A 35 7.09 13.73 -4.48
N ALA A 36 6.66 12.72 -5.25
CA ALA A 36 5.43 11.98 -5.03
C ALA A 36 5.55 10.89 -3.95
N ASP A 37 6.75 10.58 -3.43
CA ASP A 37 6.97 9.49 -2.47
C ASP A 37 6.09 9.61 -1.21
N ALA A 38 5.93 10.83 -0.68
CA ALA A 38 5.08 11.08 0.49
C ALA A 38 3.60 10.80 0.20
N ASP A 39 3.13 11.21 -0.99
CA ASP A 39 1.75 10.99 -1.43
C ASP A 39 1.51 9.49 -1.72
N LEU A 40 2.50 8.79 -2.27
CA LEU A 40 2.45 7.34 -2.51
C LEU A 40 2.35 6.56 -1.20
N LEU A 41 3.16 6.94 -0.20
CA LEU A 41 3.09 6.34 1.14
C LEU A 41 1.72 6.60 1.79
N ALA A 42 1.25 7.85 1.78
CA ALA A 42 -0.05 8.22 2.35
C ALA A 42 -1.19 7.41 1.71
N ARG A 43 -1.16 7.25 0.39
CA ARG A 43 -2.13 6.45 -0.34
C ARG A 43 -2.03 4.95 0.00
N GLY A 44 -0.82 4.42 0.21
CA GLY A 44 -0.61 3.07 0.72
C GLY A 44 -1.26 2.86 2.09
N GLU A 45 -1.12 3.83 2.99
CA GLU A 45 -1.77 3.80 4.32
C GLU A 45 -3.30 3.83 4.23
N GLU A 46 -3.87 4.55 3.26
CA GLU A 46 -5.31 4.56 3.00
C GLU A 46 -5.84 3.18 2.59
N PHE A 47 -5.07 2.41 1.81
CA PHE A 47 -5.44 1.04 1.47
C PHE A 47 -5.40 0.11 2.68
N VAL A 48 -4.37 0.22 3.52
CA VAL A 48 -4.30 -0.54 4.79
C VAL A 48 -5.48 -0.20 5.68
N ALA A 49 -5.80 1.10 5.83
CA ALA A 49 -6.96 1.57 6.59
C ALA A 49 -8.28 1.00 6.02
N THR A 50 -8.38 0.87 4.70
CA THR A 50 -9.55 0.30 4.02
C THR A 50 -9.68 -1.20 4.29
N ALA A 51 -8.59 -1.96 4.19
CA ALA A 51 -8.57 -3.39 4.49
C ALA A 51 -9.03 -3.66 5.93
N TRP A 52 -8.52 -2.86 6.86
CA TRP A 52 -8.88 -2.86 8.27
C TRP A 52 -10.36 -2.56 8.53
N ARG A 53 -10.93 -1.54 7.88
CA ARG A 53 -12.39 -1.27 7.94
C ARG A 53 -13.21 -2.44 7.41
N ARG A 54 -12.65 -3.24 6.51
CA ARG A 54 -13.26 -4.48 5.97
C ARG A 54 -12.97 -5.72 6.82
N GLY A 55 -12.37 -5.56 8.00
CA GLY A 55 -12.14 -6.64 8.97
C GLY A 55 -10.86 -7.43 8.78
N TRP A 56 -9.98 -7.04 7.85
CA TRP A 56 -8.68 -7.68 7.67
C TRP A 56 -7.74 -7.35 8.84
N GLN A 57 -6.89 -8.30 9.22
CA GLN A 57 -5.86 -8.10 10.23
C GLN A 57 -4.47 -7.93 9.60
N PRO A 58 -3.48 -7.34 10.30
CA PRO A 58 -2.10 -7.23 9.81
C PRO A 58 -1.53 -8.58 9.35
N ALA A 59 -1.79 -9.65 10.11
CA ALA A 59 -1.41 -11.00 9.74
C ALA A 59 -2.02 -11.48 8.41
N ASP A 60 -3.26 -11.07 8.08
CA ASP A 60 -3.89 -11.40 6.81
C ASP A 60 -3.22 -10.69 5.63
N LEU A 61 -2.83 -9.42 5.83
CA LEU A 61 -2.08 -8.65 4.84
C LEU A 61 -0.70 -9.27 4.59
N VAL A 62 0.04 -9.64 5.64
CA VAL A 62 1.33 -10.32 5.49
C VAL A 62 1.15 -11.68 4.81
N ARG A 63 0.09 -12.42 5.16
CA ARG A 63 -0.20 -13.73 4.58
C ARG A 63 -0.54 -13.65 3.09
N ILE A 64 -1.32 -12.66 2.65
CA ILE A 64 -1.64 -12.50 1.22
C ILE A 64 -0.39 -12.06 0.44
N VAL A 65 0.40 -11.13 0.98
CA VAL A 65 1.62 -10.66 0.33
C VAL A 65 2.63 -11.79 0.15
N ARG A 66 2.84 -12.63 1.17
CA ARG A 66 3.71 -13.81 1.04
C ARG A 66 3.22 -14.84 0.03
N ARG A 67 1.91 -14.89 -0.21
CA ARG A 67 1.30 -15.89 -1.09
C ARG A 67 1.37 -15.45 -2.55
N GLU A 68 1.21 -14.17 -2.80
CA GLU A 68 1.08 -13.61 -4.16
C GLU A 68 2.34 -12.85 -4.62
N LEU A 69 3.25 -12.50 -3.71
CA LEU A 69 4.42 -11.63 -3.97
C LEU A 69 5.68 -12.13 -3.23
N ASP A 70 6.82 -11.49 -3.52
CA ASP A 70 8.12 -11.83 -2.94
C ASP A 70 8.40 -11.21 -1.56
N ASP A 71 9.43 -11.72 -0.88
CA ASP A 71 9.89 -11.28 0.45
C ASP A 71 10.18 -9.76 0.55
N VAL A 72 10.56 -9.11 -0.54
CA VAL A 72 10.74 -7.66 -0.57
C VAL A 72 9.43 -6.91 -0.26
N HIS A 73 8.31 -7.40 -0.77
CA HIS A 73 6.99 -6.82 -0.56
C HIS A 73 6.49 -7.01 0.87
N VAL A 74 6.93 -8.08 1.55
CA VAL A 74 6.65 -8.29 2.97
C VAL A 74 7.23 -7.17 3.82
N ARG A 75 8.43 -6.67 3.48
CA ARG A 75 9.03 -5.53 4.19
C ARG A 75 8.25 -4.23 3.98
N LEU A 76 7.74 -4.02 2.76
CA LEU A 76 6.92 -2.85 2.41
C LEU A 76 5.57 -2.87 3.14
N VAL A 77 4.83 -3.99 3.09
CA VAL A 77 3.54 -4.07 3.80
C VAL A 77 3.71 -3.95 5.31
N ALA A 78 4.79 -4.50 5.87
CA ALA A 78 5.10 -4.33 7.29
C ALA A 78 5.39 -2.87 7.66
N ALA A 79 6.04 -2.09 6.79
CA ALA A 79 6.25 -0.67 7.00
C ALA A 79 4.93 0.11 6.98
N LEU A 80 4.06 -0.15 6.01
CA LEU A 80 2.72 0.49 5.92
C LEU A 80 1.83 0.14 7.11
N ILE A 81 1.86 -1.12 7.59
CA ILE A 81 1.14 -1.52 8.79
C ILE A 81 1.63 -0.72 10.00
N ARG A 82 2.95 -0.59 10.20
CA ARG A 82 3.52 0.14 11.33
C ARG A 82 3.21 1.64 11.28
N SER A 83 3.22 2.25 10.10
CA SER A 83 2.92 3.68 9.96
C SER A 83 1.43 3.97 10.17
N ARG A 84 0.55 3.05 9.76
CA ARG A 84 -0.90 3.19 9.93
C ARG A 84 -1.40 2.81 11.34
N ALA A 85 -0.71 1.92 12.06
CA ALA A 85 -1.18 1.39 13.36
C ALA A 85 -1.49 2.45 14.43
N PRO A 86 -0.71 3.54 14.61
CA PRO A 86 -1.02 4.59 15.59
C PRO A 86 -2.32 5.36 15.30
N HIS A 87 -2.76 5.36 14.04
CA HIS A 87 -3.95 6.08 13.57
C HIS A 87 -5.21 5.22 13.63
N ASP A 88 -5.11 4.03 14.22
CA ASP A 88 -6.21 3.07 14.28
C ASP A 88 -6.94 3.12 15.62
N GLY A 89 -8.26 2.99 15.57
CA GLY A 89 -9.10 3.02 16.76
C GLY A 89 -9.03 1.71 17.58
N PRO A 90 -9.70 1.66 18.75
CA PRO A 90 -9.75 0.46 19.58
C PRO A 90 -10.26 -0.74 18.78
N ARG A 91 -9.50 -1.83 18.79
CA ARG A 91 -9.84 -3.10 18.13
C ARG A 91 -9.80 -4.26 19.11
N GLY A 92 -10.56 -5.32 18.79
CA GLY A 92 -10.77 -6.46 19.68
C GLY A 92 -9.49 -7.25 20.02
N PRO A 93 -9.57 -8.22 20.94
CA PRO A 93 -8.41 -8.89 21.55
C PRO A 93 -7.43 -9.53 20.56
N ARG A 94 -7.92 -10.04 19.42
CA ARG A 94 -7.08 -10.63 18.36
C ARG A 94 -6.14 -9.61 17.70
N TRP A 95 -6.51 -8.33 17.74
CA TRP A 95 -5.69 -7.24 17.23
C TRP A 95 -4.56 -6.88 18.18
N ALA A 96 -4.87 -6.81 19.48
CA ALA A 96 -3.90 -6.47 20.53
C ALA A 96 -2.78 -7.52 20.69
N ALA A 97 -2.96 -8.73 20.15
CA ALA A 97 -2.01 -9.82 20.21
C ALA A 97 -1.09 -9.93 18.97
N GLN A 98 -1.16 -9.00 18.01
CA GLN A 98 -0.29 -8.93 16.82
C GLN A 98 0.79 -7.89 16.99
#